data_AF-N1VQP7-F1
#
_entry.id   AF-N1VQP7-F1
#
_cell.length_a   1.000
_cell.length_b   1.000
_cell.length_c   1.000
_cell.angle_alpha   90.00
_cell.angle_beta   90.00
_cell.angle_gamma   90.00
#
_symmetry.space_group_name_H-M   'P 1'
#
loop_
_entity.id
_entity.type
_entity.pdbx_description
1 polymer ?
#
loop_
_entity_poly.entity_id
_entity_poly.type
_entity_poly.pdbx_seq_one_letter_code
_entity_poly.pdbx_strand_id
1 'polypeptide(L)'
;MIHSKKAIGFFCSFAFLAFLSFYFSARGILPFTDFALLEWQMKLAGQFIFYLPYLHQTQDPSFLFFPLPDLFFQLTNGKAYSTFPNFYPFLFSPILKIWGTAGITIAQLVLFSGAIYIFHQIKKDFTATFLLLFGSSLPIYIFLIHETVLIFFLEILVLFLFSRNRFFLSGILSALIVWIRPEMCMVIVLVPFCFTNYSNILKFGISLFLGISVFALGNLYTTDSIFPLRMVKNSNFQFRTDNTIYLTKIWIEQVPIFLLSCFILIRSCVSRKISYPMILIILATLVTIVLAPNTGGHNTPRYLYGFIPLYILIMRKDIEVNPLLSFRWMFLLSFLSLYTIWNLNGQIKELIKISKYQANTLNEIRKLDDSVLIFNNSDFSFVVLPLLQENKDLLLLRKDYDPQILVGLLQNENTKSFTFLELPPSPYTLPNHFSLPNCNKNCTFSKTETILLPNALLPITQTQYLRK
;
A
#
# COMPACT_ATOMS: atom_id res chain seq x y z
N MET A 1 -11.00 39.97 0.54
CA MET A 1 -10.74 39.20 -0.70
C MET A 1 -9.26 39.13 -1.09
N ILE A 2 -8.51 40.24 -1.05
CA ILE A 2 -7.08 40.28 -1.46
C ILE A 2 -6.16 39.40 -0.58
N HIS A 3 -6.36 39.37 0.74
CA HIS A 3 -5.57 38.53 1.65
C HIS A 3 -5.79 37.02 1.49
N SER A 4 -7.00 36.59 1.09
CA SER A 4 -7.28 35.17 0.82
C SER A 4 -6.56 34.68 -0.44
N LYS A 5 -6.45 35.50 -1.49
CA LYS A 5 -5.66 35.18 -2.69
C LYS A 5 -4.15 35.10 -2.38
N LYS A 6 -3.62 36.00 -1.55
CA LYS A 6 -2.21 35.98 -1.11
C LYS A 6 -1.88 34.77 -0.25
N ALA A 7 -2.79 34.37 0.65
CA ALA A 7 -2.61 33.16 1.47
C ALA A 7 -2.61 31.90 0.59
N ILE A 8 -3.56 31.76 -0.35
CA ILE A 8 -3.58 30.64 -1.31
C ILE A 8 -2.27 30.59 -2.11
N GLY A 9 -1.79 31.74 -2.59
CA GLY A 9 -0.49 31.83 -3.28
C GLY A 9 0.69 31.39 -2.40
N PHE A 10 0.69 31.75 -1.11
CA PHE A 10 1.72 31.31 -0.17
C PHE A 10 1.64 29.81 0.12
N PHE A 11 0.44 29.24 0.33
CA PHE A 11 0.27 27.79 0.54
C PHE A 11 0.65 26.98 -0.69
N CYS A 12 0.22 27.42 -1.87
CA CYS A 12 0.64 26.80 -3.12
C CYS A 12 2.16 26.91 -3.32
N SER A 13 2.76 28.07 -3.05
CA SER A 13 4.21 28.27 -3.21
C SER A 13 5.03 27.51 -2.17
N PHE A 14 4.57 27.43 -0.92
CA PHE A 14 5.24 26.69 0.16
C PHE A 14 5.09 25.19 -0.03
N ALA A 15 3.89 24.71 -0.41
CA ALA A 15 3.68 23.32 -0.81
C ALA A 15 4.51 22.98 -2.05
N PHE A 16 4.62 23.89 -3.02
CA PHE A 16 5.45 23.72 -4.21
C PHE A 16 6.95 23.70 -3.91
N LEU A 17 7.46 24.56 -3.01
CA LEU A 17 8.86 24.59 -2.60
C LEU A 17 9.23 23.39 -1.72
N ALA A 18 8.38 23.05 -0.76
CA ALA A 18 8.52 21.82 0.03
C ALA A 18 8.50 20.61 -0.91
N PHE A 19 7.58 20.60 -1.88
CA PHE A 19 7.49 19.55 -2.89
C PHE A 19 8.72 19.48 -3.80
N LEU A 20 9.26 20.61 -4.27
CA LEU A 20 10.48 20.61 -5.07
C LEU A 20 11.64 20.00 -4.28
N SER A 21 11.78 20.40 -3.02
CA SER A 21 12.79 19.86 -2.10
C SER A 21 12.63 18.35 -1.90
N PHE A 22 11.38 17.89 -1.68
CA PHE A 22 11.09 16.47 -1.53
C PHE A 22 11.24 15.69 -2.84
N TYR A 23 10.88 16.25 -3.99
CA TYR A 23 11.04 15.64 -5.31
C TYR A 23 12.51 15.42 -5.65
N PHE A 24 13.36 16.43 -5.41
CA PHE A 24 14.81 16.26 -5.59
C PHE A 24 15.39 15.25 -4.59
N SER A 25 14.88 15.21 -3.36
CA SER A 25 15.33 14.26 -2.34
C SER A 25 14.85 12.82 -2.59
N ALA A 26 13.69 12.65 -3.23
CA ALA A 26 13.10 11.36 -3.60
C ALA A 26 13.60 10.84 -4.95
N ARG A 27 14.40 11.63 -5.67
CA ARG A 27 14.99 11.25 -6.96
C ARG A 27 15.88 10.02 -6.75
N GLY A 28 15.52 8.91 -7.39
CA GLY A 28 16.22 7.63 -7.25
C GLY A 28 15.45 6.54 -6.50
N ILE A 29 14.25 6.84 -5.97
CA ILE A 29 13.33 5.79 -5.52
C ILE A 29 12.73 5.11 -6.76
N LEU A 30 13.21 3.90 -7.06
CA LEU A 30 12.57 2.98 -8.00
C LEU A 30 11.44 2.21 -7.28
N PRO A 31 10.36 1.85 -7.99
CA PRO A 31 9.34 0.96 -7.44
C PRO A 31 9.96 -0.34 -6.95
N PHE A 32 9.52 -0.81 -5.79
CA PHE A 32 10.12 -1.92 -5.06
C PHE A 32 8.98 -2.80 -4.52
N THR A 33 9.20 -4.12 -4.37
CA THR A 33 8.27 -5.25 -4.08
C THR A 33 6.79 -4.91 -3.90
N ASP A 34 6.45 -4.19 -2.84
CA ASP A 34 5.08 -3.78 -2.51
C ASP A 34 4.42 -2.87 -3.54
N PHE A 35 5.20 -1.91 -4.04
CA PHE A 35 4.80 -0.99 -5.10
C PHE A 35 5.04 -1.60 -6.48
N ALA A 36 5.97 -2.56 -6.58
CA ALA A 36 6.21 -3.30 -7.81
C ALA A 36 4.98 -4.14 -8.22
N LEU A 37 4.24 -4.73 -7.26
CA LEU A 37 2.98 -5.42 -7.56
C LEU A 37 1.95 -4.46 -8.19
N LEU A 38 1.70 -3.31 -7.57
CA LEU A 38 0.75 -2.31 -8.09
C LEU A 38 1.21 -1.71 -9.43
N GLU A 39 2.50 -1.43 -9.58
CA GLU A 39 3.07 -0.97 -10.86
C GLU A 39 2.90 -2.02 -11.95
N TRP A 40 3.19 -3.28 -11.64
CA TRP A 40 3.03 -4.40 -12.57
C TRP A 40 1.56 -4.61 -12.95
N GLN A 41 0.64 -4.52 -11.99
CA GLN A 41 -0.80 -4.53 -12.26
C GLN A 41 -1.23 -3.37 -13.16
N MET A 42 -0.68 -2.16 -12.97
CA MET A 42 -0.91 -1.02 -13.86
C MET A 42 -0.40 -1.29 -15.28
N LYS A 43 0.76 -1.94 -15.44
CA LYS A 43 1.30 -2.33 -16.75
C LYS A 43 0.38 -3.34 -17.44
N LEU A 44 -0.08 -4.36 -16.73
CA LEU A 44 -1.03 -5.35 -17.26
C LEU A 44 -2.38 -4.73 -17.62
N ALA A 45 -2.93 -3.86 -16.77
CA ALA A 45 -4.18 -3.14 -17.04
C ALA A 45 -4.06 -2.28 -18.32
N GLY A 46 -2.90 -1.67 -18.58
CA GLY A 46 -2.61 -0.95 -19.82
C GLY A 46 -2.58 -1.83 -21.09
N GLN A 47 -2.52 -3.15 -20.91
CA GLN A 47 -2.64 -4.19 -21.94
C GLN A 47 -4.01 -4.89 -21.91
N PHE A 48 -4.96 -4.43 -21.08
CA PHE A 48 -6.25 -5.07 -20.83
C PHE A 48 -6.16 -6.50 -20.24
N ILE A 49 -5.04 -6.79 -19.56
CA ILE A 49 -4.84 -8.06 -18.84
C ILE A 49 -5.12 -7.81 -17.35
N PHE A 50 -6.08 -8.55 -16.77
CA PHE A 50 -6.51 -8.40 -15.37
C PHE A 50 -6.21 -9.62 -14.49
N TYR A 51 -5.51 -10.59 -15.06
CA TYR A 51 -5.08 -11.81 -14.38
C TYR A 51 -3.55 -11.88 -14.42
N LEU A 52 -2.99 -12.69 -13.53
CA LEU A 52 -1.58 -13.02 -13.49
C LEU A 52 -1.25 -13.99 -14.64
N PRO A 53 -0.44 -13.59 -15.64
CA PRO A 53 -0.02 -14.45 -16.75
C PRO A 53 1.05 -15.44 -16.29
N TYR A 54 0.70 -16.31 -15.34
CA TYR A 54 1.59 -17.34 -14.81
C TYR A 54 1.33 -18.66 -15.53
N LEU A 55 2.29 -19.07 -16.36
CA LEU A 55 2.16 -20.24 -17.24
C LEU A 55 2.09 -21.57 -16.47
N HIS A 56 2.68 -21.62 -15.28
CA HIS A 56 2.71 -22.84 -14.46
C HIS A 56 1.51 -22.97 -13.51
N GLN A 57 0.39 -22.31 -13.81
CA GLN A 57 -0.80 -22.33 -12.98
C GLN A 57 -1.36 -23.74 -12.76
N THR A 58 -1.21 -24.65 -13.73
CA THR A 58 -1.60 -26.06 -13.56
C THR A 58 -0.68 -26.84 -12.62
N GLN A 59 0.58 -26.42 -12.51
CA GLN A 59 1.64 -27.10 -11.76
C GLN A 59 1.84 -26.50 -10.35
N ASP A 60 1.46 -25.23 -10.16
CA ASP A 60 1.30 -24.58 -8.86
C ASP A 60 -0.11 -23.99 -8.73
N PRO A 61 -1.16 -24.84 -8.57
CA PRO A 61 -2.55 -24.40 -8.55
C PRO A 61 -2.89 -23.51 -7.35
N SER A 62 -2.08 -23.57 -6.30
CA SER A 62 -2.19 -22.75 -5.09
C SER A 62 -1.38 -21.43 -5.17
N PHE A 63 -0.68 -21.15 -6.28
CA PHE A 63 0.14 -19.96 -6.49
C PHE A 63 1.18 -19.72 -5.39
N LEU A 64 1.67 -20.77 -4.75
CA LEU A 64 2.55 -20.66 -3.58
C LEU A 64 3.87 -19.98 -3.90
N PHE A 65 4.24 -19.84 -5.18
CA PHE A 65 5.30 -18.93 -5.62
C PHE A 65 5.17 -17.51 -5.03
N PHE A 66 3.96 -16.97 -4.97
CA PHE A 66 3.69 -15.66 -4.39
C PHE A 66 3.49 -15.78 -2.88
N PRO A 67 4.06 -14.89 -2.06
CA PRO A 67 3.86 -14.91 -0.63
C PRO A 67 2.42 -14.47 -0.36
N LEU A 68 1.73 -15.22 0.51
CA LEU A 68 0.31 -15.03 0.79
C LEU A 68 -0.56 -15.04 -0.49
N PRO A 69 -0.47 -16.08 -1.32
CA PRO A 69 -1.14 -16.09 -2.62
C PRO A 69 -2.65 -16.02 -2.48
N ASP A 70 -3.19 -16.66 -1.43
CA ASP A 70 -4.59 -16.57 -1.07
C ASP A 70 -4.98 -15.12 -0.76
N LEU A 71 -4.10 -14.29 -0.20
CA LEU A 71 -4.43 -12.89 0.06
C LEU A 71 -4.50 -12.07 -1.23
N PHE A 72 -3.60 -12.30 -2.18
CA PHE A 72 -3.37 -11.41 -3.33
C PHE A 72 -4.03 -11.84 -4.64
N PHE A 73 -4.31 -13.14 -4.78
CA PHE A 73 -4.85 -13.72 -6.01
C PHE A 73 -6.05 -14.62 -5.73
N GLN A 74 -6.99 -14.65 -6.67
CA GLN A 74 -8.12 -15.57 -6.70
C GLN A 74 -8.20 -16.28 -8.03
N LEU A 75 -8.33 -17.60 -7.96
CA LEU A 75 -8.70 -18.42 -9.10
C LEU A 75 -10.16 -18.16 -9.49
N THR A 76 -10.36 -17.68 -10.70
CA THR A 76 -11.68 -17.60 -11.33
C THR A 76 -11.56 -18.10 -12.76
N ASN A 77 -12.36 -19.09 -13.14
CA ASN A 77 -12.35 -19.70 -14.48
C ASN A 77 -10.95 -20.11 -14.98
N GLY A 78 -10.15 -20.73 -14.10
CA GLY A 78 -8.81 -21.20 -14.46
C GLY A 78 -7.79 -20.10 -14.71
N LYS A 79 -7.98 -18.86 -14.19
CA LYS A 79 -6.99 -17.77 -14.19
C LYS A 79 -6.87 -17.15 -12.80
N ALA A 80 -5.67 -16.68 -12.41
CA ALA A 80 -5.46 -15.94 -11.16
C ALA A 80 -5.73 -14.45 -11.32
N TYR A 81 -6.86 -13.96 -10.85
CA TYR A 81 -7.17 -12.54 -10.79
C TYR A 81 -6.65 -11.94 -9.48
N SER A 82 -6.28 -10.66 -9.49
CA SER A 82 -5.95 -10.00 -8.22
C SER A 82 -7.19 -9.84 -7.34
N THR A 83 -7.02 -10.05 -6.04
CA THR A 83 -8.03 -9.74 -5.02
C THR A 83 -8.13 -8.25 -4.72
N PHE A 84 -7.18 -7.43 -5.21
CA PHE A 84 -7.30 -5.98 -5.13
C PHE A 84 -8.34 -5.50 -6.14
N PRO A 85 -9.26 -4.62 -5.73
CA PRO A 85 -10.11 -3.94 -6.68
C PRO A 85 -9.22 -3.16 -7.65
N ASN A 86 -9.29 -3.51 -8.93
CA ASN A 86 -8.44 -2.97 -10.01
C ASN A 86 -8.69 -1.46 -10.29
N PHE A 87 -9.34 -0.73 -9.40
CA PHE A 87 -9.70 0.67 -9.59
C PHE A 87 -8.46 1.56 -9.74
N TYR A 88 -7.49 1.47 -8.84
CA TYR A 88 -6.26 2.26 -8.95
C TYR A 88 -5.42 1.84 -10.18
N PRO A 89 -5.14 0.55 -10.41
CA PRO A 89 -4.45 0.13 -11.63
C PRO A 89 -5.13 0.60 -12.92
N PHE A 90 -6.46 0.50 -13.01
CA PHE A 90 -7.22 0.94 -14.17
C PHE A 90 -7.11 2.46 -14.38
N LEU A 91 -7.34 3.25 -13.33
CA LEU A 91 -7.34 4.71 -13.39
C LEU A 91 -5.95 5.29 -13.75
N PHE A 92 -4.89 4.70 -13.22
CA PHE A 92 -3.52 5.21 -13.37
C PHE A 92 -2.71 4.53 -14.49
N SER A 93 -3.16 3.40 -15.05
CA SER A 93 -2.46 2.74 -16.16
C SER A 93 -2.23 3.64 -17.39
N PRO A 94 -3.17 4.51 -17.82
CA PRO A 94 -2.92 5.38 -18.98
C PRO A 94 -1.82 6.41 -18.69
N ILE A 95 -1.79 6.92 -17.45
CA ILE A 95 -0.78 7.88 -16.99
C ILE A 95 0.60 7.22 -16.97
N LEU A 96 0.69 6.00 -16.44
CA LEU A 96 1.93 5.22 -16.45
C LEU A 96 2.42 4.97 -17.89
N LYS A 97 1.51 4.61 -18.80
CA LYS A 97 1.84 4.30 -20.19
C LYS A 97 2.38 5.49 -20.96
N ILE A 98 1.82 6.69 -20.74
CA ILE A 98 2.17 7.90 -21.50
C ILE A 98 3.37 8.63 -20.87
N TRP A 99 3.43 8.74 -19.55
CA TRP A 99 4.39 9.58 -18.84
C TRP A 99 5.28 8.83 -17.85
N GLY A 100 5.21 7.49 -17.83
CA GLY A 100 5.99 6.65 -16.93
C GLY A 100 5.69 6.91 -15.45
N THR A 101 6.64 6.54 -14.60
CA THR A 101 6.55 6.70 -13.14
C THR A 101 6.50 8.18 -12.72
N ALA A 102 7.16 9.07 -13.47
CA ALA A 102 7.10 10.51 -13.24
C ALA A 102 5.66 11.06 -13.39
N GLY A 103 4.91 10.57 -14.38
CA GLY A 103 3.49 10.90 -14.54
C GLY A 103 2.63 10.53 -13.33
N ILE A 104 2.90 9.36 -12.74
CA ILE A 104 2.21 8.91 -11.52
C ILE A 104 2.50 9.84 -10.35
N THR A 105 3.75 10.21 -10.12
CA THR A 105 4.14 11.17 -9.07
C THR A 105 3.46 12.52 -9.26
N ILE A 106 3.38 13.03 -10.50
CA ILE A 106 2.68 14.28 -10.81
C ILE A 106 1.18 14.15 -10.51
N ALA A 107 0.55 13.06 -10.94
CA ALA A 107 -0.87 12.82 -10.70
C ALA A 107 -1.18 12.73 -9.20
N GLN A 108 -0.35 12.01 -8.43
CA GLN A 108 -0.46 11.94 -6.97
C GLN A 108 -0.25 13.31 -6.32
N LEU A 109 0.70 14.11 -6.79
CA LEU A 109 0.88 15.48 -6.30
C LEU A 109 -0.37 16.34 -6.52
N VAL A 110 -0.97 16.26 -7.71
CA VAL A 110 -2.18 17.01 -8.06
C VAL A 110 -3.33 16.57 -7.15
N LEU A 111 -3.52 15.27 -6.94
CA LEU A 111 -4.54 14.75 -6.04
C LEU A 111 -4.30 15.17 -4.59
N PHE A 112 -3.06 15.06 -4.09
CA PHE A 112 -2.71 15.47 -2.74
C PHE A 112 -2.94 16.97 -2.54
N SER A 113 -2.46 17.81 -3.46
CA SER A 113 -2.66 19.26 -3.40
C SER A 113 -4.14 19.64 -3.50
N GLY A 114 -4.88 18.95 -4.37
CA GLY A 114 -6.33 19.08 -4.49
C GLY A 114 -7.05 18.71 -3.20
N ALA A 115 -6.62 17.64 -2.52
CA ALA A 115 -7.15 17.23 -1.22
C ALA A 115 -6.91 18.34 -0.17
N ILE A 116 -5.68 18.85 -0.04
CA ILE A 116 -5.36 19.95 0.89
C ILE A 116 -6.23 21.17 0.62
N TYR A 117 -6.40 21.54 -0.66
CA TYR A 117 -7.25 22.65 -1.05
C TYR A 117 -8.72 22.42 -0.68
N ILE A 118 -9.28 21.25 -0.99
CA ILE A 118 -10.67 20.89 -0.67
C ILE A 118 -10.89 20.88 0.85
N PHE A 119 -9.95 20.32 1.62
CA PHE A 119 -10.00 20.33 3.07
C PHE A 119 -10.03 21.76 3.63
N HIS A 120 -9.19 22.64 3.10
CA HIS A 120 -9.24 24.05 3.44
C HIS A 120 -10.62 24.65 3.18
N GLN A 121 -11.33 24.28 2.11
CA GLN A 121 -12.67 24.77 1.82
C GLN A 121 -13.78 24.29 2.77
N ILE A 122 -13.51 23.33 3.66
CA ILE A 122 -14.49 22.86 4.66
C ILE A 122 -14.75 23.97 5.70
N LYS A 123 -13.70 24.50 6.33
CA LYS A 123 -13.81 25.55 7.37
C LYS A 123 -13.04 26.84 7.09
N LYS A 124 -12.22 26.88 6.03
CA LYS A 124 -11.27 27.96 5.72
C LYS A 124 -10.28 28.24 6.86
N ASP A 125 -9.91 27.16 7.56
CA ASP A 125 -9.03 27.21 8.73
C ASP A 125 -7.59 26.90 8.33
N PHE A 126 -6.72 27.91 8.40
CA PHE A 126 -5.31 27.78 8.05
C PHE A 126 -4.54 26.85 9.00
N THR A 127 -4.85 26.89 10.29
CA THR A 127 -4.21 26.02 11.29
C THR A 127 -4.55 24.56 10.99
N ALA A 128 -5.82 24.26 10.75
CA ALA A 128 -6.25 22.91 10.36
C ALA A 128 -5.56 22.44 9.08
N THR A 129 -5.42 23.34 8.09
CA THR A 129 -4.77 23.03 6.80
C THR A 129 -3.28 22.74 6.98
N PHE A 130 -2.57 23.53 7.78
CA PHE A 130 -1.15 23.28 8.11
C PHE A 130 -0.97 21.97 8.88
N LEU A 131 -1.87 21.66 9.81
CA LEU A 131 -1.85 20.39 10.53
C LEU A 131 -2.12 19.20 9.61
N LEU A 132 -2.92 19.36 8.55
CA LEU A 132 -3.09 18.30 7.56
C LEU A 132 -1.81 18.05 6.75
N LEU A 133 -1.11 19.12 6.38
CA LEU A 133 0.15 19.06 5.63
C LEU A 133 1.31 18.48 6.44
N PHE A 134 1.44 18.87 7.73
CA PHE A 134 2.62 18.58 8.55
C PHE A 134 2.32 17.77 9.81
N GLY A 135 1.09 17.32 10.02
CA GLY A 135 0.70 16.51 11.18
C GLY A 135 1.01 15.02 11.02
N SER A 136 1.58 14.60 9.90
CA SER A 136 1.91 13.20 9.61
C SER A 136 2.94 13.04 8.49
N SER A 137 3.48 11.83 8.35
CA SER A 137 4.31 11.43 7.22
C SER A 137 3.53 11.04 5.94
N LEU A 138 2.21 11.29 5.86
CA LEU A 138 1.38 10.98 4.68
C LEU A 138 1.94 11.51 3.34
N PRO A 139 2.60 12.69 3.27
CA PRO A 139 3.20 13.18 2.03
C PRO A 139 4.19 12.21 1.35
N ILE A 140 4.77 11.25 2.08
CA ILE A 140 5.70 10.28 1.50
C ILE A 140 5.09 9.44 0.38
N TYR A 141 3.77 9.20 0.43
CA TYR A 141 3.07 8.39 -0.58
C TYR A 141 2.93 9.08 -1.94
N ILE A 142 3.26 10.37 -2.06
CA ILE A 142 3.33 11.06 -3.36
C ILE A 142 4.48 10.50 -4.22
N PHE A 143 5.49 9.89 -3.59
CA PHE A 143 6.65 9.35 -4.29
C PHE A 143 6.57 7.83 -4.49
N LEU A 144 5.46 7.20 -4.09
CA LEU A 144 5.29 5.76 -4.07
C LEU A 144 4.10 5.38 -4.94
N ILE A 145 4.25 4.40 -5.83
CA ILE A 145 3.15 3.93 -6.69
C ILE A 145 2.15 3.15 -5.82
N HIS A 146 1.21 3.88 -5.21
CA HIS A 146 0.23 3.35 -4.28
C HIS A 146 -1.04 4.17 -4.28
N GLU A 147 -2.15 3.55 -3.92
CA GLU A 147 -3.46 4.19 -3.88
C GLU A 147 -3.73 5.07 -2.66
N THR A 148 -2.78 5.19 -1.72
CA THR A 148 -2.99 5.94 -0.45
C THR A 148 -3.39 7.39 -0.73
N VAL A 149 -2.74 8.04 -1.69
CA VAL A 149 -3.04 9.43 -2.06
C VAL A 149 -4.43 9.57 -2.69
N LEU A 150 -4.83 8.60 -3.51
CA LEU A 150 -6.18 8.55 -4.09
C LEU A 150 -7.23 8.38 -2.98
N ILE A 151 -7.04 7.41 -2.07
CA ILE A 151 -7.95 7.16 -0.95
C ILE A 151 -8.05 8.40 -0.05
N PHE A 152 -6.92 9.03 0.27
CA PHE A 152 -6.88 10.28 1.02
C PHE A 152 -7.66 11.40 0.31
N PHE A 153 -7.48 11.58 -1.00
CA PHE A 153 -8.26 12.56 -1.77
C PHE A 153 -9.77 12.27 -1.71
N LEU A 154 -10.18 11.02 -1.90
CA LEU A 154 -11.58 10.61 -1.84
C LEU A 154 -12.16 10.82 -0.44
N GLU A 155 -11.40 10.52 0.62
CA GLU A 155 -11.81 10.75 2.01
C GLU A 155 -12.03 12.23 2.30
N ILE A 156 -11.12 13.10 1.86
CA ILE A 156 -11.28 14.54 2.00
C ILE A 156 -12.49 15.04 1.20
N LEU A 157 -12.75 14.46 0.03
CA LEU A 157 -13.94 14.76 -0.76
C LEU A 157 -15.23 14.31 -0.04
N VAL A 158 -15.23 13.15 0.62
CA VAL A 158 -16.34 12.68 1.48
C VAL A 158 -16.62 13.68 2.59
N LEU A 159 -15.59 14.13 3.31
CA LEU A 159 -15.70 15.13 4.39
C LEU A 159 -16.25 16.46 3.85
N PHE A 160 -15.76 16.90 2.70
CA PHE A 160 -16.24 18.12 2.04
C PHE A 160 -17.70 18.01 1.62
N LEU A 161 -18.10 16.94 0.94
CA LEU A 161 -19.49 16.71 0.54
C LEU A 161 -20.42 16.64 1.75
N PHE A 162 -20.00 15.97 2.83
CA PHE A 162 -20.75 15.93 4.08
C PHE A 162 -20.92 17.33 4.67
N SER A 163 -19.84 18.13 4.72
CA SER A 163 -19.89 19.52 5.21
C SER A 163 -20.80 20.45 4.40
N ARG A 164 -21.03 20.12 3.12
CA ARG A 164 -21.92 20.84 2.20
C ARG A 164 -23.33 20.27 2.15
N ASN A 165 -23.71 19.45 3.12
CA ASN A 165 -25.01 18.77 3.22
C ASN A 165 -25.34 17.87 2.01
N ARG A 166 -24.34 17.41 1.26
CA ARG A 166 -24.48 16.45 0.15
C ARG A 166 -24.33 15.01 0.66
N PHE A 167 -25.12 14.66 1.68
CA PHE A 167 -24.98 13.42 2.45
C PHE A 167 -25.09 12.15 1.61
N PHE A 168 -25.99 12.13 0.62
CA PHE A 168 -26.20 10.97 -0.25
C PHE A 168 -24.98 10.66 -1.11
N LEU A 169 -24.40 11.68 -1.76
CA LEU A 169 -23.16 11.53 -2.54
C LEU A 169 -21.97 11.16 -1.64
N SER A 170 -21.91 11.77 -0.45
CA SER A 170 -20.89 11.45 0.57
C SER A 170 -20.96 9.98 0.98
N GLY A 171 -22.16 9.41 1.23
CA GLY A 171 -22.31 8.00 1.59
C GLY A 171 -22.00 7.03 0.45
N ILE A 172 -22.41 7.32 -0.79
CA ILE A 172 -22.02 6.49 -1.96
C ILE A 172 -20.50 6.50 -2.15
N LEU A 173 -19.87 7.67 -2.05
CA LEU A 173 -18.42 7.78 -2.19
C LEU A 173 -17.69 7.05 -1.06
N SER A 174 -18.21 7.13 0.16
CA SER A 174 -17.75 6.34 1.30
C SER A 174 -17.88 4.84 1.05
N ALA A 175 -18.96 4.37 0.41
CA ALA A 175 -19.12 2.96 0.05
C ALA A 175 -18.01 2.51 -0.91
N LEU A 176 -17.66 3.33 -1.90
CA LEU A 176 -16.54 3.07 -2.82
C LEU A 176 -15.21 2.97 -2.05
N ILE A 177 -14.95 3.87 -1.11
CA ILE A 177 -13.72 3.83 -0.29
C ILE A 177 -13.65 2.54 0.52
N VAL A 178 -14.73 2.16 1.21
CA VAL A 178 -14.80 0.91 1.99
C VAL A 178 -14.66 -0.31 1.08
N TRP A 179 -15.20 -0.25 -0.14
CA TRP A 179 -15.05 -1.33 -1.10
C TRP A 179 -13.59 -1.51 -1.56
N ILE A 180 -12.89 -0.40 -1.83
CA ILE A 180 -11.47 -0.43 -2.21
C ILE A 180 -10.58 -0.86 -1.04
N ARG A 181 -10.83 -0.29 0.15
CA ARG A 181 -10.11 -0.54 1.41
C ARG A 181 -11.09 -0.82 2.54
N PRO A 182 -11.42 -2.10 2.79
CA PRO A 182 -12.35 -2.46 3.87
C PRO A 182 -11.87 -1.99 5.25
N GLU A 183 -10.57 -1.81 5.45
CA GLU A 183 -10.01 -1.29 6.71
C GLU A 183 -10.44 0.15 7.02
N MET A 184 -10.86 0.93 6.02
CA MET A 184 -11.34 2.30 6.19
C MET A 184 -12.76 2.37 6.77
N CYS A 185 -13.44 1.24 6.99
CA CYS A 185 -14.81 1.20 7.54
C CYS A 185 -14.92 1.99 8.85
N MET A 186 -13.96 1.80 9.78
CA MET A 186 -13.93 2.54 11.05
C MET A 186 -13.80 4.05 10.85
N VAL A 187 -12.96 4.50 9.92
CA VAL A 187 -12.80 5.92 9.58
C VAL A 187 -14.11 6.49 9.02
N ILE A 188 -14.73 5.78 8.08
CA ILE A 188 -15.96 6.21 7.40
C ILE A 188 -17.14 6.34 8.36
N VAL A 189 -17.28 5.42 9.32
CA VAL A 189 -18.32 5.49 10.36
C VAL A 189 -18.15 6.74 11.25
N LEU A 190 -16.92 7.23 11.41
CA LEU A 190 -16.63 8.39 12.24
C LEU A 190 -16.83 9.74 11.54
N VAL A 191 -16.96 9.76 10.21
CA VAL A 191 -17.15 10.99 9.40
C VAL A 191 -18.23 11.92 9.96
N PRO A 192 -19.46 11.44 10.28
CA PRO A 192 -20.51 12.34 10.75
C PRO A 192 -20.20 13.03 12.08
N PHE A 193 -19.41 12.38 12.95
CA PHE A 193 -19.07 12.90 14.27
C PHE A 193 -18.10 14.09 14.22
N CYS A 194 -17.46 14.32 13.08
CA CYS A 194 -16.63 15.50 12.82
C CYS A 194 -17.45 16.80 12.73
N PHE A 195 -18.76 16.69 12.48
CA PHE A 195 -19.65 17.84 12.25
C PHE A 195 -20.73 17.93 13.32
N THR A 196 -21.32 19.12 13.50
CA THR A 196 -22.36 19.38 14.50
C THR A 196 -23.75 18.95 14.03
N ASN A 197 -23.93 18.69 12.73
CA ASN A 197 -25.23 18.38 12.14
C ASN A 197 -25.57 16.87 12.22
N TYR A 198 -25.96 16.42 13.41
CA TYR A 198 -26.34 15.01 13.67
C TYR A 198 -27.62 14.58 12.95
N SER A 199 -28.47 15.54 12.56
CA SER A 199 -29.82 15.28 12.02
C SER A 199 -29.84 14.51 10.69
N ASN A 200 -28.71 14.38 10.00
CA ASN A 200 -28.63 13.70 8.70
C ASN A 200 -27.68 12.48 8.68
N ILE A 201 -27.29 11.97 9.85
CA ILE A 201 -26.53 10.70 9.97
C ILE A 201 -27.26 9.56 9.26
N LEU A 202 -28.59 9.49 9.45
CA LEU A 202 -29.42 8.44 8.86
C LEU A 202 -29.33 8.46 7.32
N LYS A 203 -29.39 9.63 6.68
CA LYS A 203 -29.31 9.75 5.22
C LYS A 203 -27.95 9.30 4.68
N PHE A 204 -26.87 9.68 5.38
CA PHE A 204 -25.53 9.21 5.06
C PHE A 204 -25.45 7.68 5.18
N GLY A 205 -25.91 7.10 6.31
CA GLY A 205 -25.92 5.67 6.56
C GLY A 205 -26.72 4.87 5.54
N ILE A 206 -27.92 5.33 5.17
CA ILE A 206 -28.75 4.70 4.13
C ILE A 206 -28.01 4.72 2.78
N SER A 207 -27.44 5.85 2.37
CA SER A 207 -26.73 5.94 1.09
C SER A 207 -25.45 5.10 1.05
N LEU A 208 -24.74 5.00 2.18
CA LEU A 208 -23.59 4.11 2.35
C LEU A 208 -24.02 2.64 2.19
N PHE A 209 -25.08 2.24 2.87
CA PHE A 209 -25.62 0.89 2.78
C PHE A 209 -26.04 0.55 1.34
N LEU A 210 -26.80 1.44 0.68
CA LEU A 210 -27.19 1.28 -0.73
C LEU A 210 -25.97 1.11 -1.64
N GLY A 211 -24.94 1.93 -1.47
CA GLY A 211 -23.69 1.81 -2.25
C GLY A 211 -23.01 0.46 -2.03
N ILE A 212 -22.87 0.03 -0.77
CA ILE A 212 -22.27 -1.28 -0.43
C ILE A 212 -23.11 -2.42 -1.03
N SER A 213 -24.44 -2.36 -0.97
CA SER A 213 -25.31 -3.38 -1.56
C SER A 213 -25.12 -3.51 -3.07
N VAL A 214 -24.96 -2.39 -3.79
CA VAL A 214 -24.69 -2.43 -5.23
C VAL A 214 -23.36 -3.13 -5.53
N PHE A 215 -22.30 -2.78 -4.80
CA PHE A 215 -21.01 -3.44 -4.97
C PHE A 215 -21.06 -4.93 -4.60
N ALA A 216 -21.75 -5.28 -3.51
CA ALA A 216 -21.93 -6.66 -3.07
C ALA A 216 -22.68 -7.51 -4.10
N LEU A 217 -23.75 -6.99 -4.71
CA LEU A 217 -24.47 -7.67 -5.79
C LEU A 217 -23.60 -7.83 -7.04
N GLY A 218 -22.85 -6.79 -7.42
CA GLY A 218 -21.89 -6.88 -8.52
C GLY A 218 -20.83 -7.94 -8.27
N ASN A 219 -20.29 -8.01 -7.05
CA ASN A 219 -19.27 -8.97 -6.68
C ASN A 219 -19.81 -10.40 -6.58
N LEU A 220 -21.05 -10.58 -6.12
CA LEU A 220 -21.74 -11.86 -6.12
C LEU A 220 -21.87 -12.39 -7.55
N TYR A 221 -22.22 -11.53 -8.50
CA TYR A 221 -22.32 -11.92 -9.91
C TYR A 221 -20.97 -12.31 -10.53
N THR A 222 -19.87 -11.67 -10.12
CA THR A 222 -18.55 -11.90 -10.71
C THR A 222 -17.71 -12.97 -10.02
N THR A 223 -17.91 -13.18 -8.72
CA THR A 223 -17.00 -13.97 -7.87
C THR A 223 -17.72 -14.88 -6.88
N ASP A 224 -19.06 -14.98 -6.98
CA ASP A 224 -19.92 -15.75 -6.07
C ASP A 224 -19.75 -15.35 -4.59
N SER A 225 -19.33 -14.11 -4.31
CA SER A 225 -19.12 -13.59 -2.96
C SER A 225 -19.76 -12.23 -2.72
N ILE A 226 -20.45 -12.10 -1.58
CA ILE A 226 -21.10 -10.84 -1.14
C ILE A 226 -20.09 -9.89 -0.49
N PHE A 227 -19.00 -10.41 0.07
CA PHE A 227 -17.96 -9.61 0.73
C PHE A 227 -16.84 -9.27 -0.24
N PRO A 228 -16.12 -8.15 -0.03
CA PRO A 228 -14.86 -7.91 -0.72
C PRO A 228 -13.92 -9.11 -0.53
N LEU A 229 -13.34 -9.60 -1.62
CA LEU A 229 -12.53 -10.82 -1.64
C LEU A 229 -11.42 -10.83 -0.58
N ARG A 230 -10.83 -9.66 -0.33
CA ARG A 230 -9.78 -9.47 0.67
C ARG A 230 -10.23 -9.77 2.11
N MET A 231 -11.50 -9.52 2.44
CA MET A 231 -12.06 -9.86 3.76
C MET A 231 -12.32 -11.37 3.88
N VAL A 232 -12.85 -11.99 2.82
CA VAL A 232 -13.15 -13.43 2.82
C VAL A 232 -11.88 -14.25 3.01
N LYS A 233 -10.79 -13.85 2.37
CA LYS A 233 -9.54 -14.62 2.36
C LYS A 233 -8.60 -14.34 3.54
N ASN A 234 -8.87 -13.28 4.31
CA ASN A 234 -8.07 -12.92 5.49
C ASN A 234 -8.79 -13.28 6.81
N SER A 235 -9.58 -14.36 6.82
CA SER A 235 -10.49 -14.72 7.92
C SER A 235 -9.78 -15.18 9.20
N ASN A 236 -8.52 -15.60 9.12
CA ASN A 236 -7.77 -16.16 10.25
C ASN A 236 -6.99 -15.07 11.00
N PHE A 237 -7.71 -14.22 11.72
CA PHE A 237 -7.07 -13.24 12.61
C PHE A 237 -6.35 -13.94 13.76
N GLN A 238 -5.07 -13.63 13.95
CA GLN A 238 -4.30 -14.00 15.13
C GLN A 238 -3.83 -12.72 15.82
N PHE A 239 -4.29 -12.50 17.04
CA PHE A 239 -3.79 -11.40 17.85
C PHE A 239 -2.30 -11.63 18.17
N ARG A 240 -1.46 -10.66 17.80
CA ARG A 240 -0.02 -10.67 18.07
C ARG A 240 0.36 -9.38 18.80
N THR A 241 0.75 -9.53 20.06
CA THR A 241 1.15 -8.40 20.93
C THR A 241 2.33 -7.63 20.34
N ASP A 242 3.31 -8.33 19.77
CA ASP A 242 4.52 -7.72 19.20
C ASP A 242 4.18 -6.76 18.06
N ASN A 243 3.24 -7.15 17.20
CA ASN A 243 2.74 -6.30 16.12
C ASN A 243 2.03 -5.06 16.66
N THR A 244 1.21 -5.23 17.69
CA THR A 244 0.47 -4.12 18.31
C THR A 244 1.44 -3.08 18.87
N ILE A 245 2.48 -3.54 19.58
CA ILE A 245 3.52 -2.67 20.16
C ILE A 245 4.30 -1.95 19.05
N TYR A 246 4.72 -2.69 18.03
CA TYR A 246 5.46 -2.16 16.89
C TYR A 246 4.65 -1.11 16.12
N LEU A 247 3.39 -1.39 15.81
CA LEU A 247 2.48 -0.46 15.13
C LEU A 247 2.19 0.78 15.98
N THR A 248 2.03 0.62 17.29
CA THR A 248 1.84 1.76 18.21
C THR A 248 3.07 2.66 18.22
N LYS A 249 4.28 2.07 18.27
CA LYS A 249 5.55 2.82 18.21
C LYS A 249 5.63 3.63 16.92
N ILE A 250 5.39 2.98 15.77
CA ILE A 250 5.44 3.64 14.47
C ILE A 250 4.37 4.75 14.38
N TRP A 251 3.15 4.49 14.85
CA TRP A 251 2.07 5.45 14.80
C TRP A 251 2.41 6.74 15.57
N ILE A 252 2.96 6.59 16.78
CA ILE A 252 3.40 7.71 17.61
C ILE A 252 4.51 8.52 16.93
N GLU A 253 5.46 7.84 16.28
CA GLU A 253 6.58 8.48 15.59
C GLU A 253 6.15 9.19 14.29
N GLN A 254 5.22 8.60 13.54
CA GLN A 254 4.88 9.07 12.19
C GLN A 254 3.69 10.01 12.15
N VAL A 255 2.89 10.08 13.22
CA VAL A 255 1.65 10.88 13.26
C VAL A 255 1.63 11.78 14.49
N PRO A 256 2.41 12.88 14.49
CA PRO A 256 2.41 13.86 15.58
C PRO A 256 1.03 14.40 15.96
N ILE A 257 0.09 14.45 15.00
CA ILE A 257 -1.27 14.91 15.30
C ILE A 257 -2.04 13.99 16.23
N PHE A 258 -1.69 12.71 16.26
CA PHE A 258 -2.23 11.77 17.23
C PHE A 258 -1.80 12.15 18.64
N LEU A 259 -0.51 12.42 18.85
CA LEU A 259 0.00 12.89 20.14
C LEU A 259 -0.65 14.21 20.56
N LEU A 260 -0.76 15.17 19.63
CA LEU A 260 -1.43 16.44 19.89
C LEU A 260 -2.89 16.22 20.33
N SER A 261 -3.60 15.31 19.67
CA SER A 261 -4.98 14.92 20.02
C SER A 261 -5.06 14.32 21.42
N CYS A 262 -4.13 13.44 21.78
CA CYS A 262 -4.02 12.86 23.12
C CYS A 262 -3.76 13.93 24.20
N PHE A 263 -2.81 14.86 23.96
CA PHE A 263 -2.52 15.95 24.89
C PHE A 263 -3.73 16.87 25.09
N ILE A 264 -4.46 17.18 24.02
CA ILE A 264 -5.69 17.98 24.09
C ILE A 264 -6.77 17.24 24.86
N LEU A 265 -6.93 15.93 24.63
CA LEU A 265 -7.89 15.13 25.39
C LEU A 265 -7.55 15.12 26.90
N ILE A 266 -6.29 14.89 27.27
CA ILE A 266 -5.84 14.91 28.68
C ILE A 266 -6.16 16.27 29.31
N ARG A 267 -5.83 17.37 28.61
CA ARG A 267 -6.15 18.73 29.07
C ARG A 267 -7.66 18.96 29.20
N SER A 268 -8.45 18.44 28.27
CA SER A 268 -9.91 18.48 28.31
C SER A 268 -10.48 17.72 29.51
N CYS A 269 -9.90 16.57 29.87
CA CYS A 269 -10.28 15.83 31.07
C CYS A 269 -9.98 16.62 32.35
N VAL A 270 -8.78 17.22 32.46
CA VAL A 270 -8.40 18.06 33.62
C VAL A 270 -9.33 19.27 33.75
N SER A 271 -9.73 19.88 32.63
CA SER A 271 -10.64 21.02 32.61
C SER A 271 -12.14 20.66 32.62
N ARG A 272 -12.48 19.36 32.76
CA ARG A 272 -13.85 18.83 32.75
C ARG A 272 -14.66 19.18 31.49
N LYS A 273 -13.98 19.41 30.35
CA LYS A 273 -14.57 19.70 29.03
C LYS A 273 -14.26 18.57 28.06
N ILE A 274 -14.80 17.39 28.35
CA ILE A 274 -14.51 16.17 27.61
C ILE A 274 -15.17 16.20 26.23
N SER A 275 -14.39 15.89 25.18
CA SER A 275 -14.91 15.72 23.82
C SER A 275 -15.13 14.23 23.52
N TYR A 276 -16.38 13.79 23.55
CA TYR A 276 -16.74 12.40 23.21
C TYR A 276 -16.28 11.98 21.80
N PRO A 277 -16.40 12.82 20.75
CA PRO A 277 -15.84 12.48 19.44
C PRO A 277 -14.33 12.23 19.47
N MET A 278 -13.57 12.95 20.32
CA MET A 278 -12.13 12.77 20.46
C MET A 278 -11.79 11.43 21.16
N ILE A 279 -12.58 11.04 22.17
CA ILE A 279 -12.45 9.72 22.81
C ILE A 279 -12.73 8.62 21.79
N LEU A 280 -13.83 8.75 21.04
CA LEU A 280 -14.28 7.76 20.07
C LEU A 280 -13.22 7.52 18.98
N ILE A 281 -12.62 8.56 18.42
CA ILE A 281 -11.58 8.42 17.38
C ILE A 281 -10.29 7.80 17.94
N ILE A 282 -9.89 8.14 19.17
CA ILE A 282 -8.72 7.53 19.82
C ILE A 282 -8.97 6.03 20.06
N LEU A 283 -10.16 5.68 20.59
CA LEU A 283 -10.55 4.29 20.79
C LEU A 283 -10.58 3.51 19.47
N ALA A 284 -11.19 4.06 18.42
CA ALA A 284 -11.24 3.44 17.11
C ALA A 284 -9.84 3.21 16.52
N THR A 285 -8.92 4.16 16.74
CA THR A 285 -7.53 4.03 16.30
C THR A 285 -6.81 2.91 17.04
N LEU A 286 -6.97 2.82 18.36
CA LEU A 286 -6.39 1.72 19.16
C LEU A 286 -6.95 0.36 18.75
N VAL A 287 -8.27 0.26 18.55
CA VAL A 287 -8.92 -0.96 18.05
C VAL A 287 -8.37 -1.33 16.68
N THR A 288 -8.18 -0.37 15.79
CA THR A 288 -7.64 -0.62 14.44
C THR A 288 -6.18 -1.08 14.49
N ILE A 289 -5.37 -0.56 15.44
CA ILE A 289 -4.00 -1.02 15.67
C ILE A 289 -3.98 -2.47 16.18
N VAL A 290 -4.88 -2.81 17.12
CA VAL A 290 -5.00 -4.16 17.70
C VAL A 290 -5.48 -5.19 16.68
N LEU A 291 -6.44 -4.81 15.84
CA LEU A 291 -7.03 -5.66 14.81
C LEU A 291 -6.24 -5.67 13.50
N ALA A 292 -5.17 -4.88 13.42
CA ALA A 292 -4.36 -4.78 12.22
C ALA A 292 -3.83 -6.17 11.81
N PRO A 293 -4.06 -6.59 10.56
CA PRO A 293 -3.38 -7.77 10.06
C PRO A 293 -1.87 -7.51 10.08
N ASN A 294 -1.12 -8.58 10.37
CA ASN A 294 0.33 -8.62 10.42
C ASN A 294 0.92 -7.74 9.29
N THR A 295 1.43 -6.55 9.62
CA THR A 295 1.95 -5.63 8.61
C THR A 295 3.25 -6.20 8.12
N GLY A 296 3.20 -6.89 6.97
CA GLY A 296 4.41 -7.32 6.28
C GLY A 296 5.34 -6.12 6.13
N GLY A 297 6.53 -6.22 6.72
CA GLY A 297 7.78 -5.53 6.39
C GLY A 297 7.86 -4.00 6.31
N HIS A 298 6.76 -3.26 6.27
CA HIS A 298 6.78 -1.86 5.87
C HIS A 298 6.39 -1.03 7.07
N ASN A 299 7.38 -0.31 7.60
CA ASN A 299 7.30 0.65 8.71
C ASN A 299 6.25 1.78 8.48
N THR A 300 5.05 1.51 7.95
CA THR A 300 4.04 2.50 7.59
C THR A 300 2.62 1.94 7.76
N PRO A 301 1.83 2.41 8.72
CA PRO A 301 0.50 1.88 9.01
C PRO A 301 -0.56 2.55 8.10
N ARG A 302 -0.53 2.17 6.82
CA ARG A 302 -1.26 2.83 5.70
C ARG A 302 -2.74 3.11 5.99
N TYR A 303 -3.46 2.17 6.61
CA TYR A 303 -4.89 2.26 6.92
C TYR A 303 -5.20 3.20 8.10
N LEU A 304 -4.23 3.47 8.98
CA LEU A 304 -4.43 4.40 10.10
C LEU A 304 -4.41 5.86 9.65
N TYR A 305 -3.78 6.15 8.50
CA TYR A 305 -3.70 7.52 8.01
C TYR A 305 -5.06 8.17 7.72
N GLY A 306 -6.11 7.38 7.50
CA GLY A 306 -7.48 7.88 7.40
C GLY A 306 -8.00 8.55 8.67
N PHE A 307 -7.39 8.34 9.84
CA PHE A 307 -7.81 9.06 11.05
C PHE A 307 -7.32 10.52 11.10
N ILE A 308 -6.29 10.88 10.32
CA ILE A 308 -5.65 12.21 10.39
C ILE A 308 -6.63 13.36 10.12
N PRO A 309 -7.40 13.37 9.02
CA PRO A 309 -8.32 14.48 8.75
C PRO A 309 -9.39 14.61 9.83
N LEU A 310 -9.84 13.48 10.38
CA LEU A 310 -10.85 13.44 11.42
C LEU A 310 -10.31 13.99 12.75
N TYR A 311 -9.08 13.64 13.16
CA TYR A 311 -8.44 14.23 14.34
C TYR A 311 -8.42 15.75 14.25
N ILE A 312 -8.02 16.28 13.09
CA ILE A 312 -7.95 17.72 12.86
C ILE A 312 -9.33 18.36 12.97
N LEU A 313 -10.34 17.81 12.28
CA LEU A 313 -11.69 18.37 12.27
C LEU A 313 -12.36 18.31 13.64
N ILE A 314 -12.18 17.21 14.39
CA ILE A 314 -12.71 17.05 15.75
C ILE A 314 -12.02 18.02 16.72
N MET A 315 -10.69 18.12 16.65
CA MET A 315 -9.91 19.06 17.48
C MET A 315 -10.31 20.51 17.23
N ARG A 316 -10.68 20.85 15.99
CA ARG A 316 -11.09 22.19 15.55
C ARG A 316 -12.61 22.31 15.40
N LYS A 317 -13.41 21.44 16.05
CA LYS A 317 -14.87 21.37 15.82
C LYS A 317 -15.58 22.67 16.21
N ASP A 318 -15.31 23.15 17.42
CA ASP A 318 -16.02 24.26 18.06
C ASP A 318 -15.13 25.51 18.24
N ILE A 319 -14.04 25.62 17.49
CA ILE A 319 -13.13 26.76 17.57
C ILE A 319 -13.47 27.76 16.48
N GLU A 320 -13.73 29.01 16.88
CA GLU A 320 -13.95 30.11 15.93
C GLU A 320 -12.73 30.30 15.02
N VAL A 321 -13.01 30.49 13.72
CA VAL A 321 -11.98 30.66 12.70
C VAL A 321 -11.45 32.09 12.80
N ASN A 322 -10.31 32.23 13.48
CA ASN A 322 -9.62 33.52 13.57
C ASN A 322 -8.66 33.65 12.37
N PRO A 323 -8.76 34.71 11.54
CA PRO A 323 -7.90 34.87 10.37
C PRO A 323 -6.42 35.09 10.73
N LEU A 324 -6.13 35.47 11.97
CA LEU A 324 -4.77 35.67 12.47
C LEU A 324 -4.31 34.46 13.30
N LEU A 325 -3.16 33.90 12.93
CA LEU A 325 -2.50 32.82 13.66
C LEU A 325 -1.89 33.37 14.96
N SER A 326 -2.27 32.80 16.09
CA SER A 326 -1.67 33.18 17.38
C SER A 326 -0.21 32.70 17.46
N PHE A 327 0.61 33.41 18.23
CA PHE A 327 2.02 33.05 18.43
C PHE A 327 2.21 31.61 18.91
N ARG A 328 1.33 31.13 19.79
CA ARG A 328 1.33 29.73 20.28
C ARG A 328 1.14 28.72 19.15
N TRP A 329 0.19 28.99 18.23
CA TRP A 329 -0.02 28.13 17.07
C TRP A 329 1.12 28.25 16.06
N MET A 330 1.68 29.44 15.82
CA MET A 330 2.85 29.59 14.95
C MET A 330 4.04 28.77 15.46
N PHE A 331 4.34 28.84 16.77
CA PHE A 331 5.41 28.05 17.37
C PHE A 331 5.15 26.53 17.25
N LEU A 332 3.94 26.08 17.60
CA LEU A 332 3.57 24.67 17.52
C LEU A 332 3.65 24.13 16.08
N LEU A 333 3.11 24.86 15.11
CA LEU A 333 3.16 24.48 13.70
C LEU A 333 4.59 24.47 13.15
N SER A 334 5.45 25.39 13.59
CA SER A 334 6.87 25.41 13.21
C SER A 334 7.59 24.18 13.76
N PHE A 335 7.35 23.82 15.02
CA PHE A 335 7.93 22.61 15.61
C PHE A 335 7.44 21.32 14.90
N LEU A 336 6.13 21.22 14.65
CA LEU A 336 5.54 20.08 13.94
C LEU A 336 6.06 19.95 12.51
N SER A 337 6.20 21.06 11.79
CA SER A 337 6.74 21.04 10.42
C SER A 337 8.21 20.62 10.40
N LEU A 338 9.05 21.12 11.30
CA LEU A 338 10.44 20.69 11.42
C LEU A 338 10.55 19.19 11.74
N TYR A 339 9.77 18.71 12.71
CA TYR A 339 9.75 17.29 13.07
C TYR A 339 9.31 16.41 11.90
N THR A 340 8.23 16.78 11.22
CA THR A 340 7.70 16.02 10.08
C THR A 340 8.66 16.03 8.89
N ILE A 341 9.32 17.15 8.60
CA ILE A 341 10.37 17.22 7.56
C ILE A 341 11.54 16.30 7.91
N TRP A 342 12.00 16.33 9.17
CA TRP A 342 13.07 15.45 9.64
C TRP A 342 12.70 13.97 9.51
N ASN A 343 11.49 13.60 9.94
CA ASN A 343 11.00 12.23 9.85
C ASN A 343 10.83 11.76 8.39
N LEU A 344 10.22 12.60 7.53
CA LEU A 344 10.10 12.32 6.09
C LEU A 344 11.46 12.09 5.44
N ASN A 345 12.48 12.90 5.79
CA ASN A 345 13.84 12.71 5.28
C ASN A 345 14.45 11.38 5.74
N GLY A 346 14.19 10.96 6.99
CA GLY A 346 14.60 9.65 7.50
C GLY A 346 13.97 8.50 6.71
N GLN A 347 12.65 8.56 6.51
CA GLN A 347 11.91 7.54 5.77
C GLN A 347 12.33 7.50 4.28
N ILE A 348 12.53 8.64 3.63
CA ILE A 348 13.01 8.70 2.23
C ILE A 348 14.36 8.01 2.10
N LYS A 349 15.30 8.22 3.02
CA LYS A 349 16.61 7.54 3.00
C LYS A 349 16.47 6.02 3.12
N GLU A 350 15.56 5.56 3.98
CA GLU A 350 15.27 4.14 4.13
C GLU A 350 14.66 3.55 2.86
N LEU A 351 13.67 4.24 2.26
CA LEU A 351 13.06 3.83 1.00
C LEU A 351 14.06 3.77 -0.15
N ILE A 352 14.98 4.74 -0.26
CA ILE A 352 16.06 4.71 -1.25
C ILE A 352 16.96 3.48 -1.04
N LYS A 353 17.29 3.15 0.22
CA LYS A 353 18.10 1.97 0.55
C LYS A 353 17.40 0.68 0.14
N ILE A 354 16.11 0.53 0.47
CA ILE A 354 15.30 -0.65 0.11
C ILE A 354 15.14 -0.76 -1.41
N SER A 355 14.85 0.36 -2.07
CA SER A 355 14.68 0.43 -3.52
C SER A 355 15.96 0.05 -4.26
N LYS A 356 17.10 0.63 -3.86
CA LYS A 356 18.42 0.30 -4.43
C LYS A 356 18.76 -1.18 -4.21
N TYR A 357 18.45 -1.71 -3.03
CA TYR A 357 18.65 -3.12 -2.73
C TYR A 357 17.90 -4.02 -3.72
N GLN A 358 16.59 -3.81 -3.87
CA GLN A 358 15.77 -4.67 -4.70
C GLN A 358 16.06 -4.48 -6.19
N ALA A 359 16.33 -3.26 -6.64
CA ALA A 359 16.73 -2.99 -8.01
C ALA A 359 18.06 -3.66 -8.37
N ASN A 360 19.05 -3.63 -7.47
CA ASN A 360 20.31 -4.34 -7.67
C ASN A 360 20.08 -5.86 -7.76
N THR A 361 19.33 -6.44 -6.81
CA THR A 361 19.00 -7.86 -6.84
C THR A 361 18.30 -8.26 -8.14
N LEU A 362 17.29 -7.51 -8.57
CA LEU A 362 16.58 -7.76 -9.83
C LEU A 362 17.52 -7.64 -11.05
N ASN A 363 18.35 -6.62 -11.11
CA ASN A 363 19.28 -6.42 -12.22
C ASN A 363 20.33 -7.51 -12.32
N GLU A 364 20.75 -8.10 -11.21
CA GLU A 364 21.71 -9.21 -11.21
C GLU A 364 21.03 -10.52 -11.61
N ILE A 365 19.77 -10.75 -11.17
CA ILE A 365 18.96 -11.89 -11.64
C ILE A 365 18.65 -11.78 -13.14
N ARG A 366 18.45 -10.57 -13.67
CA ARG A 366 18.24 -10.33 -15.12
C ARG A 366 19.40 -10.78 -16.00
N LYS A 367 20.64 -10.74 -15.49
CA LYS A 367 21.84 -11.14 -16.22
C LYS A 367 21.98 -12.66 -16.35
N LEU A 368 21.15 -13.43 -15.65
CA LEU A 368 21.16 -14.88 -15.74
C LEU A 368 20.58 -15.30 -17.08
N ASP A 369 21.32 -16.11 -17.83
CA ASP A 369 20.92 -16.55 -19.17
C ASP A 369 19.73 -17.51 -19.15
N ASP A 370 19.61 -18.34 -18.10
CA ASP A 370 18.60 -19.38 -17.98
C ASP A 370 17.17 -18.83 -18.04
N SER A 371 16.32 -19.42 -18.88
CA SER A 371 14.91 -19.02 -18.99
C SER A 371 14.09 -19.44 -17.78
N VAL A 372 14.48 -20.52 -17.08
CA VAL A 372 13.81 -21.02 -15.89
C VAL A 372 14.61 -20.66 -14.64
N LEU A 373 13.97 -19.95 -13.72
CA LEU A 373 14.51 -19.54 -12.43
C LEU A 373 13.71 -20.17 -11.29
N ILE A 374 14.39 -20.92 -10.43
CA ILE A 374 13.78 -21.60 -9.29
C ILE A 374 14.20 -20.87 -8.01
N PHE A 375 13.26 -20.62 -7.11
CA PHE A 375 13.49 -19.91 -5.85
C PHE A 375 13.20 -20.85 -4.67
N ASN A 376 13.89 -20.68 -3.55
CA ASN A 376 13.60 -21.41 -2.31
C ASN A 376 12.74 -20.62 -1.32
N ASN A 377 12.49 -19.34 -1.61
CA ASN A 377 11.83 -18.41 -0.70
C ASN A 377 10.85 -17.52 -1.49
N SER A 378 9.59 -17.54 -1.07
CA SER A 378 8.50 -16.78 -1.69
C SER A 378 8.67 -15.26 -1.57
N ASP A 379 9.39 -14.77 -0.56
CA ASP A 379 9.57 -13.33 -0.31
C ASP A 379 10.28 -12.61 -1.47
N PHE A 380 11.02 -13.35 -2.32
CA PHE A 380 11.65 -12.81 -3.52
C PHE A 380 10.68 -12.61 -4.69
N SER A 381 9.56 -13.32 -4.73
CA SER A 381 8.65 -13.33 -5.89
C SER A 381 8.21 -11.93 -6.31
N PHE A 382 7.97 -11.01 -5.38
CA PHE A 382 7.60 -9.63 -5.70
C PHE A 382 8.75 -8.79 -6.26
N VAL A 383 10.01 -9.13 -5.94
CA VAL A 383 11.19 -8.50 -6.55
C VAL A 383 11.31 -8.95 -8.00
N VAL A 384 11.05 -10.24 -8.27
CA VAL A 384 11.29 -10.87 -9.57
C VAL A 384 10.06 -10.90 -10.49
N LEU A 385 8.90 -10.45 -10.02
CA LEU A 385 7.67 -10.29 -10.82
C LEU A 385 7.89 -9.65 -12.21
N PRO A 386 8.73 -8.60 -12.36
CA PRO A 386 9.00 -8.01 -13.67
C PRO A 386 9.58 -9.00 -14.69
N LEU A 387 10.29 -10.06 -14.25
CA LEU A 387 10.89 -11.07 -15.12
C LEU A 387 9.85 -11.90 -15.89
N LEU A 388 8.60 -11.98 -15.40
CA LEU A 388 7.50 -12.62 -16.13
C LEU A 388 7.21 -11.92 -17.46
N GLN A 389 7.48 -10.61 -17.56
CA GLN A 389 7.34 -9.85 -18.82
C GLN A 389 8.54 -10.05 -19.75
N GLU A 390 9.64 -10.60 -19.24
CA GLU A 390 10.89 -10.88 -19.95
C GLU A 390 10.97 -12.36 -20.38
N ASN A 391 9.82 -13.07 -20.37
CA ASN A 391 9.69 -14.50 -20.68
C ASN A 391 10.59 -15.41 -19.82
N LYS A 392 10.86 -15.01 -18.56
CA LYS A 392 11.46 -15.90 -17.58
C LYS A 392 10.35 -16.66 -16.85
N ASP A 393 10.52 -17.97 -16.77
CA ASP A 393 9.68 -18.87 -15.99
C ASP A 393 10.16 -18.88 -14.55
N LEU A 394 9.27 -18.54 -13.62
CA LEU A 394 9.59 -18.44 -12.20
C LEU A 394 8.91 -19.59 -11.44
N LEU A 395 9.68 -20.36 -10.68
CA LEU A 395 9.18 -21.51 -9.91
C LEU A 395 9.61 -21.39 -8.44
N LEU A 396 8.78 -21.87 -7.51
CA LEU A 396 9.13 -21.93 -6.09
C LEU A 396 9.28 -23.39 -5.65
N LEU A 397 10.45 -23.72 -5.14
CA LEU A 397 10.75 -24.99 -4.52
C LEU A 397 10.36 -24.93 -3.03
N ARG A 398 9.44 -25.80 -2.63
CA ARG A 398 8.94 -25.88 -1.25
C ARG A 398 9.75 -26.86 -0.42
N LYS A 399 9.59 -26.79 0.91
CA LYS A 399 10.28 -27.68 1.87
C LYS A 399 9.89 -29.15 1.71
N ASP A 400 8.67 -29.43 1.28
CA ASP A 400 8.06 -30.75 1.06
C ASP A 400 8.05 -31.18 -0.41
N TYR A 401 8.74 -30.44 -1.28
CA TYR A 401 8.69 -30.67 -2.72
C TYR A 401 9.57 -31.85 -3.13
N ASP A 402 8.99 -32.82 -3.85
CA ASP A 402 9.73 -33.97 -4.39
C ASP A 402 10.55 -33.56 -5.63
N PRO A 403 11.89 -33.71 -5.61
CA PRO A 403 12.76 -33.44 -6.75
C PRO A 403 12.32 -34.11 -8.05
N GLN A 404 11.73 -35.31 -7.99
CA GLN A 404 11.26 -36.03 -9.18
C GLN A 404 10.17 -35.26 -9.92
N ILE A 405 9.31 -34.55 -9.18
CA ILE A 405 8.30 -33.67 -9.76
C ILE A 405 8.98 -32.53 -10.49
N LEU A 406 10.04 -31.92 -9.91
CA LEU A 406 10.78 -30.84 -10.56
C LEU A 406 11.43 -31.33 -11.86
N VAL A 407 12.06 -32.51 -11.85
CA VAL A 407 12.64 -33.10 -13.07
C VAL A 407 11.56 -33.30 -14.13
N GLY A 408 10.38 -33.79 -13.74
CA GLY A 408 9.24 -33.98 -14.65
C GLY A 408 8.73 -32.69 -15.26
N LEU A 409 8.64 -31.63 -14.46
CA LEU A 409 8.28 -30.30 -14.95
C LEU A 409 9.31 -29.79 -15.96
N LEU A 410 10.59 -29.81 -15.59
CA LEU A 410 11.67 -29.33 -16.46
C LEU A 410 11.80 -30.17 -17.75
N GLN A 411 11.45 -31.46 -17.71
CA GLN A 411 11.42 -32.31 -18.90
C GLN A 411 10.23 -32.01 -19.82
N ASN A 412 9.03 -31.85 -19.26
CA ASN A 412 7.83 -31.52 -20.04
C ASN A 412 7.99 -30.20 -20.80
N GLU A 413 8.64 -29.21 -20.17
CA GLU A 413 8.93 -27.91 -20.76
C GLU A 413 10.19 -27.92 -21.66
N ASN A 414 10.83 -29.08 -21.86
CA ASN A 414 12.07 -29.23 -22.62
C ASN A 414 13.23 -28.31 -22.17
N THR A 415 13.28 -27.97 -20.89
CA THR A 415 14.28 -27.09 -20.30
C THR A 415 15.68 -27.71 -20.44
N LYS A 416 16.65 -26.93 -20.95
CA LYS A 416 18.06 -27.37 -21.09
C LYS A 416 18.90 -26.99 -19.87
N SER A 417 18.54 -25.91 -19.20
CA SER A 417 19.24 -25.38 -18.04
C SER A 417 18.31 -24.54 -17.19
N PHE A 418 18.61 -24.46 -15.90
CA PHE A 418 17.90 -23.58 -14.99
C PHE A 418 18.84 -23.12 -13.87
N THR A 419 18.54 -21.97 -13.29
CA THR A 419 19.26 -21.44 -12.12
C THR A 419 18.39 -21.55 -10.88
N PHE A 420 18.93 -22.12 -9.81
CA PHE A 420 18.34 -22.14 -8.49
C PHE A 420 18.88 -21.00 -7.64
N LEU A 421 17.99 -20.12 -7.17
CA LEU A 421 18.27 -18.96 -6.35
C LEU A 421 17.84 -19.24 -4.91
N GLU A 422 18.82 -19.32 -4.03
CA GLU A 422 18.64 -19.71 -2.64
C GLU A 422 18.99 -18.56 -1.69
N LEU A 423 18.09 -18.27 -0.74
CA LEU A 423 18.41 -17.47 0.44
C LEU A 423 18.72 -18.39 1.65
N PRO A 424 19.95 -18.35 2.20
CA PRO A 424 20.33 -19.12 3.37
C PRO A 424 19.67 -18.61 4.67
N PRO A 425 19.33 -19.50 5.63
CA PRO A 425 19.36 -20.96 5.50
C PRO A 425 18.22 -21.46 4.62
N SER A 426 18.55 -22.25 3.59
CA SER A 426 17.53 -22.83 2.74
C SER A 426 16.78 -23.93 3.51
N PRO A 427 15.44 -23.96 3.51
CA PRO A 427 14.71 -25.09 4.07
C PRO A 427 14.95 -26.39 3.29
N TYR A 428 15.50 -26.30 2.07
CA TYR A 428 15.74 -27.41 1.17
C TYR A 428 16.96 -27.18 0.27
N THR A 429 17.87 -28.13 0.17
CA THR A 429 19.00 -28.08 -0.77
C THR A 429 18.75 -29.05 -1.92
N LEU A 430 18.85 -28.55 -3.17
CA LEU A 430 18.76 -29.44 -4.34
C LEU A 430 19.99 -30.37 -4.37
N PRO A 431 19.81 -31.66 -4.67
CA PRO A 431 20.92 -32.58 -4.81
C PRO A 431 21.82 -32.16 -5.99
N ASN A 432 23.09 -32.61 -5.99
CA ASN A 432 24.02 -32.33 -7.08
C ASN A 432 23.55 -32.93 -8.42
N HIS A 433 22.77 -34.01 -8.37
CA HIS A 433 22.19 -34.67 -9.53
C HIS A 433 20.75 -35.07 -9.22
N PHE A 434 19.86 -34.86 -10.18
CA PHE A 434 18.50 -35.38 -10.11
C PHE A 434 18.07 -35.96 -11.45
N SER A 435 17.42 -37.12 -11.38
CA SER A 435 17.08 -37.96 -12.53
C SER A 435 15.69 -38.54 -12.38
N LEU A 436 14.91 -38.55 -13.46
CA LEU A 436 13.64 -39.26 -13.50
C LEU A 436 13.86 -40.76 -13.67
N PRO A 437 13.28 -41.61 -12.81
CA PRO A 437 13.28 -43.05 -13.03
C PRO A 437 12.57 -43.39 -14.36
N ASN A 438 13.09 -44.38 -15.09
CA ASN A 438 12.54 -44.90 -16.36
C ASN A 438 12.52 -43.92 -17.55
N CYS A 439 13.47 -42.99 -17.60
CA CYS A 439 13.55 -42.01 -18.68
C CYS A 439 14.72 -42.31 -19.64
N ASN A 440 14.44 -42.36 -20.95
CA ASN A 440 15.35 -42.96 -21.94
C ASN A 440 16.53 -42.06 -22.36
N LYS A 441 16.38 -40.72 -22.41
CA LYS A 441 17.44 -39.77 -22.83
C LYS A 441 17.28 -38.36 -22.24
N ASN A 442 18.39 -37.72 -21.89
CA ASN A 442 18.48 -36.35 -21.36
C ASN A 442 17.58 -36.17 -20.14
N CYS A 443 17.68 -37.04 -19.14
CA CYS A 443 16.75 -37.02 -18.02
C CYS A 443 17.39 -36.57 -16.72
N THR A 444 18.65 -36.18 -16.81
CA THR A 444 19.49 -35.82 -15.68
C THR A 444 19.82 -34.34 -15.73
N PHE A 445 19.62 -33.64 -14.63
CA PHE A 445 20.22 -32.34 -14.45
C PHE A 445 21.35 -32.48 -13.44
N SER A 446 22.51 -31.95 -13.79
CA SER A 446 23.67 -31.89 -12.92
C SER A 446 23.98 -30.46 -12.55
N LYS A 447 24.26 -30.25 -11.26
CA LYS A 447 24.85 -29.03 -10.76
C LYS A 447 26.17 -28.75 -11.48
N THR A 448 26.38 -27.49 -11.84
CA THR A 448 27.55 -27.05 -12.61
C THR A 448 28.35 -26.03 -11.82
N GLU A 449 27.73 -24.91 -11.47
CA GLU A 449 28.34 -23.81 -10.74
C GLU A 449 27.45 -23.38 -9.57
N THR A 450 28.08 -23.01 -8.45
CA THR A 450 27.43 -22.25 -7.38
C THR A 450 28.28 -21.05 -7.05
N ILE A 451 27.68 -19.87 -7.16
CA ILE A 451 28.31 -18.61 -6.79
C ILE A 451 27.30 -17.76 -6.01
N LEU A 452 27.80 -16.78 -5.27
CA LEU A 452 26.92 -15.76 -4.69
C LEU A 452 26.43 -14.84 -5.80
N LEU A 453 25.17 -14.43 -5.72
CA LEU A 453 24.61 -13.40 -6.60
C LEU A 453 25.36 -12.09 -6.29
N PRO A 454 26.15 -11.56 -7.24
CA PRO A 454 26.98 -10.38 -6.98
C PRO A 454 26.07 -9.18 -6.70
N ASN A 455 26.56 -8.21 -5.90
CA ASN A 455 25.87 -6.95 -5.60
C ASN A 455 24.47 -7.05 -4.95
N ALA A 456 23.98 -8.24 -4.62
CA ALA A 456 22.83 -8.45 -3.77
C ALA A 456 23.22 -8.22 -2.29
N LEU A 457 22.43 -7.45 -1.54
CA LEU A 457 22.68 -7.28 -0.09
C LEU A 457 22.26 -8.50 0.74
N LEU A 458 21.37 -9.34 0.22
CA LEU A 458 21.09 -10.64 0.81
C LEU A 458 22.08 -11.67 0.25
N PRO A 459 22.50 -12.65 1.08
CA PRO A 459 23.46 -13.67 0.67
C PRO A 459 22.80 -14.72 -0.24
N ILE A 460 22.26 -14.29 -1.37
CA ILE A 460 21.56 -15.15 -2.32
C ILE A 460 22.62 -15.97 -3.05
N THR A 461 22.55 -17.29 -2.95
CA THR A 461 23.38 -18.18 -3.76
C THR A 461 22.63 -18.56 -5.03
N GLN A 462 23.31 -18.42 -6.17
CA GLN A 462 22.84 -18.92 -7.46
C GLN A 462 23.56 -20.23 -7.77
N THR A 463 22.78 -21.27 -8.08
CA THR A 463 23.29 -22.57 -8.47
C THR A 463 22.76 -22.94 -9.84
N GLN A 464 23.63 -23.07 -10.84
CA GLN A 464 23.25 -23.44 -12.18
C GLN A 464 23.22 -24.96 -12.36
N TYR A 465 22.19 -25.44 -13.03
CA TYR A 465 22.01 -26.85 -13.40
C TYR A 465 21.87 -26.98 -14.91
N LEU A 466 22.63 -27.91 -15.49
CA LEU A 466 22.58 -28.23 -16.92
C LEU A 466 22.02 -29.64 -17.12
N ARG A 467 21.18 -29.78 -18.15
CA ARG A 467 20.67 -31.05 -18.62
C ARG A 467 21.79 -31.83 -19.33
N LYS A 468 22.01 -33.07 -18.90
CA LYS A 468 22.96 -34.03 -19.49
C LYS A 468 22.28 -35.29 -19.97
#